data_AF-A0A7V2YYB9-F1
#
_entry.id   AF-A0A7V2YYB9-F1
#
_cell.length_a   1.000
_cell.length_b   1.000
_cell.length_c   1.000
_cell.angle_alpha   90.00
_cell.angle_beta   90.00
_cell.angle_gamma   90.00
#
_symmetry.space_group_name_H-M   'P 1'
#
loop_
_entity.id
_entity.type
_entity.pdbx_description
1 polymer ?
#
loop_
_entity_poly.entity_id
_entity_poly.type
_entity_poly.pdbx_seq_one_letter_code
_entity_poly.pdbx_strand_id
1 'polypeptide(L)'
;RALKENGLDRMFEEIEMPLTLVLQKMERRGIKIDPQRFWQLGREMEESLRNLQAQAVKLAGHDFNLDSPRQLAKVLFEELGLPGKKTGQKSGELSTDVGVLEELAGQHPLPKLMLEYRALKKLKSTYVDALPALIHPQTGRIHTSFNQTVAATGRLSSSDPNLQNIPVRTPLGRKVREGFLPSHDDNVLLAADYSQIELRILAHVTGEPALTRAFEKDEDIHALTASKIFGKPVNQIDADQRAQAKTVNFGVIYGMSAARLSRQLGISLGQAGAFIREYFAAYPKVREWTRRVVEEARQRGYVTTLSGRRRYLPDLTSKSPQMRANAERIAVNTPIQGTAADMIKVAMLRLDERLTAAGSRAMMILQVHDELIFDTPAAEAEATAQIVVEEMRQALPLNVPLKVDVKTGRNWAEC
;
A
#
# COMPACT_ATOMS: atom_id res chain seq x y z
N ARG A 1 -5.96 -31.06 -14.47
CA ARG A 1 -6.81 -31.89 -13.58
C ARG A 1 -7.10 -31.20 -12.24
N ALA A 2 -6.09 -30.96 -11.40
CA ALA A 2 -6.27 -30.29 -10.09
C ALA A 2 -6.92 -28.90 -10.14
N LEU A 3 -6.66 -28.09 -11.19
CA LEU A 3 -7.32 -26.78 -11.36
C LEU A 3 -8.84 -26.91 -11.52
N LYS A 4 -9.31 -27.81 -12.40
CA LYS A 4 -10.74 -28.07 -12.63
C LYS A 4 -11.42 -28.64 -11.39
N GLU A 5 -10.79 -29.61 -10.72
CA GLU A 5 -11.29 -30.20 -9.46
C GLU A 5 -11.45 -29.13 -8.35
N ASN A 6 -10.66 -28.06 -8.41
CA ASN A 6 -10.73 -26.94 -7.47
C ASN A 6 -11.48 -25.70 -8.02
N GLY A 7 -12.07 -25.75 -9.21
CA GLY A 7 -12.72 -24.59 -9.84
C GLY A 7 -11.80 -23.38 -10.02
N LEU A 8 -10.50 -23.62 -10.26
CA LEU A 8 -9.46 -22.61 -10.47
C LEU A 8 -9.02 -22.52 -11.94
N ASP A 9 -9.56 -23.37 -12.81
CA ASP A 9 -9.30 -23.39 -14.25
C ASP A 9 -9.69 -22.08 -14.92
N ARG A 10 -10.88 -21.55 -14.62
CA ARG A 10 -11.33 -20.27 -15.17
C ARG A 10 -10.39 -19.12 -14.82
N MET A 11 -9.99 -18.99 -13.56
CA MET A 11 -9.05 -17.94 -13.13
C MET A 11 -7.68 -18.12 -13.81
N PHE A 12 -7.22 -19.36 -13.97
CA PHE A 12 -5.96 -19.64 -14.64
C PHE A 12 -6.01 -19.27 -16.13
N GLU A 13 -7.05 -19.69 -16.84
CA GLU A 13 -7.20 -19.53 -18.30
C GLU A 13 -7.64 -18.12 -18.72
N GLU A 14 -8.52 -17.47 -17.95
CA GLU A 14 -9.10 -16.16 -18.32
C GLU A 14 -8.37 -14.98 -17.67
N ILE A 15 -7.66 -15.18 -16.54
CA ILE A 15 -7.00 -14.08 -15.82
C ILE A 15 -5.48 -14.26 -15.82
N GLU A 16 -4.97 -15.31 -15.17
CA GLU A 16 -3.55 -15.38 -14.87
C GLU A 16 -2.69 -15.62 -16.11
N MET A 17 -3.05 -16.57 -16.97
CA MET A 17 -2.26 -16.86 -18.17
C MET A 17 -2.27 -15.70 -19.18
N PRO A 18 -3.41 -15.08 -19.54
CA PRO A 18 -3.40 -13.92 -20.43
C PRO A 18 -2.63 -12.74 -19.84
N LEU A 19 -2.67 -12.56 -18.52
CA LEU A 19 -1.99 -11.45 -17.86
C LEU A 19 -0.47 -11.54 -18.01
N THR A 20 0.10 -12.74 -18.13
CA THR A 20 1.55 -12.90 -18.38
C THR A 20 2.02 -12.13 -19.62
N LEU A 21 1.20 -12.07 -20.67
CA LEU A 21 1.52 -11.33 -21.90
C LEU A 21 1.46 -9.82 -21.69
N VAL A 22 0.49 -9.34 -20.92
CA VAL A 22 0.38 -7.92 -20.57
C VAL A 22 1.57 -7.50 -19.70
N LEU A 23 1.92 -8.30 -18.69
CA LEU A 23 3.08 -8.05 -17.84
C LEU A 23 4.36 -8.05 -18.68
N GLN A 24 4.56 -9.02 -19.56
CA GLN A 24 5.72 -9.05 -20.46
C GLN A 24 5.82 -7.77 -21.31
N LYS A 25 4.71 -7.25 -21.85
CA LYS A 25 4.70 -5.97 -22.57
C LYS A 25 5.13 -4.81 -21.65
N MET A 26 4.59 -4.74 -20.43
CA MET A 26 4.93 -3.70 -19.45
C MET A 26 6.42 -3.75 -19.07
N GLU A 27 6.95 -4.92 -18.75
CA GLU A 27 8.36 -5.12 -18.41
C GLU A 27 9.28 -4.71 -19.58
N ARG A 28 8.94 -5.08 -20.82
CA ARG A 28 9.71 -4.69 -22.01
C ARG A 28 9.63 -3.19 -22.31
N ARG A 29 8.51 -2.54 -22.03
CA ARG A 29 8.36 -1.07 -22.19
C ARG A 29 9.27 -0.35 -21.20
N GLY A 30 9.24 -0.74 -19.93
CA GLY A 30 9.99 -0.08 -18.86
C GLY A 30 9.57 1.38 -18.63
N ILE A 31 10.20 2.04 -17.66
CA ILE A 31 9.94 3.45 -17.32
C ILE A 31 11.22 4.28 -17.47
N LYS A 32 11.10 5.47 -18.06
CA LYS A 32 12.23 6.41 -18.21
C LYS A 32 12.44 7.13 -16.87
N ILE A 33 13.69 7.35 -16.50
CA ILE A 33 14.06 8.24 -15.40
C ILE A 33 15.03 9.31 -15.88
N ASP A 34 15.13 10.42 -15.15
CA ASP A 34 16.10 11.50 -15.37
C ASP A 34 17.35 11.30 -14.49
N PRO A 35 18.48 10.82 -15.05
CA PRO A 35 19.69 10.58 -14.27
C PRO A 35 20.25 11.87 -13.63
N GLN A 36 20.08 13.02 -14.28
CA GLN A 36 20.60 14.30 -13.79
C GLN A 36 19.78 14.76 -12.58
N ARG A 37 18.45 14.64 -12.63
CA ARG A 37 17.58 14.93 -11.49
C ARG A 37 17.92 14.06 -10.29
N PHE A 38 18.14 12.77 -10.51
CA PHE A 38 18.55 11.83 -9.47
C PHE A 38 19.92 12.19 -8.88
N TRP A 39 20.90 12.57 -9.71
CA TRP A 39 22.22 13.01 -9.24
C TRP A 39 22.14 14.28 -8.36
N GLN A 40 21.37 15.29 -8.79
CA GLN A 40 21.15 16.53 -8.02
C GLN A 40 20.48 16.22 -6.68
N LEU A 41 19.43 15.39 -6.69
CA LEU A 41 18.74 14.97 -5.47
C LEU A 41 19.69 14.21 -4.53
N GLY A 42 20.57 13.37 -5.06
CA GLY A 42 21.59 12.66 -4.29
C GLY A 42 22.51 13.61 -3.52
N ARG A 43 22.94 14.71 -4.15
CA ARG A 43 23.76 15.76 -3.54
C ARG A 43 23.02 16.49 -2.41
N GLU A 44 21.77 16.89 -2.64
CA GLU A 44 20.91 17.54 -1.63
C GLU A 44 20.72 16.63 -0.39
N MET A 45 20.48 15.34 -0.62
CA MET A 45 20.30 14.37 0.46
C MET A 45 21.59 14.11 1.23
N GLU A 46 22.74 14.09 0.56
CA GLU A 46 24.03 13.88 1.20
C GLU A 46 24.42 15.04 2.11
N GLU A 47 24.15 16.28 1.69
CA GLU A 47 24.33 17.46 2.55
C GLU A 47 23.41 17.42 3.77
N SER A 48 22.14 17.06 3.56
CA SER A 48 21.17 16.90 4.64
C SER A 48 21.59 15.81 5.64
N LEU A 49 22.13 14.69 5.16
CA LEU A 49 22.66 13.61 6.01
C LEU A 49 23.85 14.08 6.85
N ARG A 50 24.80 14.84 6.27
CA ARG A 50 25.93 15.41 7.01
C ARG A 50 25.45 16.35 8.12
N ASN A 51 24.46 17.18 7.83
CA ASN A 51 23.89 18.10 8.81
C ASN A 51 23.18 17.36 9.96
N LEU A 52 22.40 16.33 9.66
CA LEU A 52 21.78 15.47 10.69
C LEU A 52 22.85 14.76 11.53
N GLN A 53 23.89 14.21 10.89
CA GLN A 53 24.99 13.56 11.61
C GLN A 53 25.70 14.51 12.57
N ALA A 54 26.03 15.73 12.13
CA ALA A 54 26.66 16.74 12.99
C ALA A 54 25.77 17.11 14.19
N GLN A 55 24.46 17.24 13.97
CA GLN A 55 23.50 17.49 15.04
C GLN A 55 23.40 16.30 16.03
N ALA A 56 23.40 15.07 15.52
CA ALA A 56 23.38 13.87 16.36
C ALA A 56 24.62 13.77 17.26
N VAL A 57 25.80 14.00 16.69
CA VAL A 57 27.07 14.06 17.43
C VAL A 57 27.03 15.14 18.51
N LYS A 58 26.53 16.34 18.19
CA LYS A 58 26.35 17.42 19.16
C LYS A 58 25.41 17.03 20.32
N LEU A 59 24.33 16.31 20.02
CA LEU A 59 23.37 15.84 21.04
C LEU A 59 23.94 14.70 21.89
N ALA A 60 24.82 13.86 21.34
CA ALA A 60 25.50 12.80 22.07
C ALA A 60 26.70 13.32 22.90
N GLY A 61 27.28 14.45 22.52
CA GLY A 61 28.44 15.05 23.18
C GLY A 61 29.79 14.50 22.71
N HIS A 62 29.80 13.52 21.81
CA HIS A 62 31.01 12.98 21.18
C HIS A 62 30.67 12.30 19.84
N ASP A 63 31.71 12.01 19.06
CA ASP A 63 31.58 11.27 17.80
C ASP A 63 31.15 9.82 18.03
N PHE A 64 30.19 9.36 17.24
CA PHE A 64 29.80 7.95 17.16
C PHE A 64 29.25 7.63 15.76
N ASN A 65 29.22 6.35 15.42
CA ASN A 65 28.67 5.88 14.17
C ASN A 65 27.15 5.68 14.30
N LEU A 66 26.37 6.60 13.72
CA LEU A 66 24.91 6.56 13.65
C LEU A 66 24.36 5.30 12.98
N ASP A 67 25.16 4.66 12.12
CA ASP A 67 24.79 3.43 11.42
C ASP A 67 25.09 2.16 12.20
N SER A 68 25.79 2.27 13.33
CA SER A 68 26.04 1.16 14.23
C SER A 68 24.91 1.07 15.28
N PRO A 69 24.02 0.06 15.22
CA PRO A 69 22.96 -0.09 16.21
C PRO A 69 23.52 -0.22 17.63
N ARG A 70 24.70 -0.84 17.77
CA ARG A 70 25.39 -1.01 19.04
C ARG A 70 25.90 0.30 19.63
N GLN A 71 26.55 1.15 18.83
CA GLN A 71 27.00 2.45 19.32
C GLN A 71 25.81 3.36 19.64
N LEU A 72 24.79 3.37 18.79
CA LEU A 72 23.58 4.13 19.05
C LEU A 72 22.86 3.66 20.33
N ALA A 73 22.76 2.34 20.54
CA ALA A 73 22.16 1.79 21.76
C ALA A 73 22.91 2.24 23.02
N LYS A 74 24.25 2.23 22.97
CA LYS A 74 25.07 2.73 24.07
C LYS A 74 24.77 4.20 24.39
N VAL A 75 24.79 5.06 23.37
CA VAL A 75 24.48 6.50 23.53
C VAL A 75 23.08 6.69 24.11
N LEU A 76 22.07 6.02 23.56
CA LEU A 76 20.68 6.21 24.00
C LEU A 76 20.43 5.71 25.42
N PHE A 77 20.93 4.52 25.77
CA PHE A 77 20.49 3.81 26.98
C PHE A 77 21.48 3.89 28.13
N GLU A 78 22.79 3.93 27.85
CA GLU A 78 23.82 4.01 28.90
C GLU A 78 24.18 5.47 29.21
N GLU A 79 24.40 6.27 28.16
CA GLU A 79 24.93 7.63 28.32
C GLU A 79 23.80 8.65 28.55
N LEU A 80 22.74 8.61 27.75
CA LEU A 80 21.56 9.47 27.91
C LEU A 80 20.53 8.92 28.91
N GLY A 81 20.70 7.68 29.37
CA GLY A 81 19.85 7.06 30.38
C GLY A 81 18.39 6.86 29.96
N LEU A 82 18.10 6.77 28.65
CA LEU A 82 16.73 6.57 28.16
C LEU A 82 16.24 5.14 28.48
N PRO A 83 14.93 4.93 28.65
CA PRO A 83 14.38 3.61 28.94
C PRO A 83 14.49 2.69 27.71
N GLY A 84 15.20 1.58 27.86
CA GLY A 84 15.38 0.58 26.80
C GLY A 84 14.37 -0.56 26.82
N LYS A 85 13.97 -1.04 25.63
CA LYS A 85 13.29 -2.34 25.46
C LYS A 85 14.30 -3.35 24.90
N LYS A 86 14.42 -4.51 25.55
CA LYS A 86 15.28 -5.62 25.08
C LYS A 86 14.76 -6.19 23.76
N THR A 87 15.67 -6.58 22.87
CA THR A 87 15.30 -7.32 21.66
C THR A 87 14.74 -8.71 22.02
N GLY A 88 13.78 -9.19 21.24
CA GLY A 88 13.12 -10.48 21.44
C GLY A 88 13.92 -11.70 21.00
N GLN A 89 15.25 -11.60 20.83
CA GLN A 89 16.09 -12.72 20.39
C GLN A 89 17.43 -12.72 21.13
N LYS A 90 17.68 -13.77 21.92
CA LYS A 90 18.93 -14.35 22.47
C LYS A 90 20.15 -13.47 22.86
N SER A 91 20.42 -12.31 22.27
CA SER A 91 21.37 -11.32 22.76
C SER A 91 20.63 -10.30 23.63
N GLY A 92 21.10 -10.02 24.84
CA GLY A 92 20.48 -9.04 25.74
C GLY A 92 20.60 -7.57 25.28
N GLU A 93 20.75 -7.33 23.99
CA GLU A 93 20.95 -6.01 23.40
C GLU A 93 19.63 -5.22 23.37
N LEU A 94 19.73 -3.91 23.57
CA LEU A 94 18.58 -3.01 23.56
C LEU A 94 18.26 -2.62 22.11
N SER A 95 16.99 -2.69 21.73
CA SER A 95 16.56 -2.39 20.36
C SER A 95 16.63 -0.89 20.09
N THR A 96 17.10 -0.52 18.90
CA THR A 96 16.98 0.85 18.38
C THR A 96 16.04 0.91 17.17
N ASP A 97 15.10 -0.03 17.04
CA ASP A 97 14.16 -0.07 15.91
C ASP A 97 13.25 1.15 15.87
N VAL A 98 12.62 1.40 14.71
CA VAL A 98 11.73 2.56 14.49
C VAL A 98 10.72 2.73 15.62
N GLY A 99 10.02 1.65 16.01
CA GLY A 99 9.02 1.73 17.08
C GLY A 99 9.59 2.09 18.47
N VAL A 100 10.83 1.70 18.77
CA VAL A 100 11.50 2.12 20.03
C VAL A 100 11.88 3.59 19.94
N LEU A 101 12.45 4.02 18.82
CA LEU A 101 12.83 5.43 18.63
C LEU A 101 11.61 6.36 18.62
N GLU A 102 10.46 5.93 18.09
CA GLU A 102 9.21 6.68 18.13
C GLU A 102 8.71 6.88 19.58
N GLU A 103 8.78 5.84 20.42
CA GLU A 103 8.44 5.96 21.84
C GLU A 103 9.40 6.88 22.60
N LEU A 104 10.68 6.88 22.24
CA LEU A 104 11.72 7.69 22.86
C LEU A 104 11.78 9.13 22.35
N ALA A 105 11.19 9.43 21.20
CA ALA A 105 11.22 10.75 20.57
C ALA A 105 10.59 11.86 21.44
N GLY A 106 9.69 11.50 22.37
CA GLY A 106 9.12 12.43 23.34
C GLY A 106 10.02 12.73 24.56
N GLN A 107 11.08 11.95 24.76
CA GLN A 107 11.96 12.06 25.93
C GLN A 107 13.29 12.76 25.60
N HIS A 108 13.78 12.61 24.36
CA HIS A 108 15.01 13.25 23.91
C HIS A 108 14.95 13.56 22.40
N PRO A 109 15.59 14.64 21.91
CA PRO A 109 15.60 14.97 20.48
C PRO A 109 16.36 13.96 19.60
N LEU A 110 17.39 13.28 20.14
CA LEU A 110 18.24 12.36 19.37
C LEU A 110 17.46 11.22 18.69
N PRO A 111 16.54 10.48 19.36
CA PRO A 111 15.69 9.49 18.71
C PRO A 111 14.93 10.00 17.47
N LYS A 112 14.31 11.19 17.56
CA LYS A 112 13.58 11.80 16.44
C LYS A 112 14.52 12.09 15.27
N LEU A 113 15.68 12.67 15.56
CA LEU A 113 16.71 12.93 14.55
C LEU A 113 17.18 11.63 13.89
N MET A 114 17.38 10.56 14.67
CA MET A 114 17.78 9.26 14.14
C MET A 114 16.72 8.63 13.22
N LEU A 115 15.43 8.84 13.50
CA LEU A 115 14.34 8.44 12.59
C LEU A 115 14.45 9.19 11.25
N GLU A 116 14.67 10.50 11.29
CA GLU A 116 14.85 11.34 10.10
C GLU A 116 16.10 10.92 9.30
N TYR A 117 17.24 10.74 9.97
CA TYR A 117 18.50 10.28 9.36
C TYR A 117 18.32 8.93 8.66
N ARG A 118 17.72 7.94 9.34
CA ARG A 118 17.52 6.60 8.75
C ARG A 118 16.53 6.62 7.60
N ALA A 119 15.46 7.42 7.69
CA ALA A 119 14.49 7.57 6.60
C ALA A 119 15.15 8.19 5.36
N LEU A 120 15.92 9.26 5.54
CA LEU A 120 16.65 9.93 4.46
C LEU A 120 17.72 9.02 3.85
N LYS A 121 18.51 8.36 4.69
CA LYS A 121 19.57 7.45 4.25
C LYS A 121 18.99 6.30 3.42
N LYS A 122 17.91 5.67 3.88
CA LYS A 122 17.21 4.62 3.15
C LYS A 122 16.66 5.14 1.82
N LEU A 123 16.04 6.32 1.81
CA LEU A 123 15.53 6.93 0.59
C LEU A 123 16.64 7.14 -0.45
N LYS A 124 17.78 7.68 0.00
CA LYS A 124 18.96 7.89 -0.85
C LYS A 124 19.50 6.57 -1.39
N SER A 125 19.80 5.61 -0.52
CA SER A 125 20.46 4.35 -0.92
C SER A 125 19.55 3.47 -1.77
N THR A 126 18.27 3.35 -1.42
CA THR A 126 17.34 2.41 -2.07
C THR A 126 16.82 2.95 -3.40
N TYR A 127 16.69 4.27 -3.55
CA TYR A 127 16.09 4.86 -4.74
C TYR A 127 17.05 5.77 -5.48
N VAL A 128 17.62 6.77 -4.80
CA VAL A 128 18.36 7.84 -5.48
C VAL A 128 19.67 7.34 -6.09
N ASP A 129 20.40 6.50 -5.35
CA ASP A 129 21.69 5.96 -5.82
C ASP A 129 21.49 4.70 -6.68
N ALA A 130 20.51 3.85 -6.33
CA ALA A 130 20.34 2.56 -6.96
C ALA A 130 19.63 2.63 -8.32
N LEU A 131 18.59 3.46 -8.49
CA LEU A 131 17.79 3.47 -9.71
C LEU A 131 18.58 3.90 -10.96
N PRO A 132 19.42 4.96 -10.93
CA PRO A 132 20.24 5.33 -12.08
C PRO A 132 21.19 4.23 -12.55
N ALA A 133 21.70 3.41 -11.62
CA ALA A 133 22.58 2.29 -11.94
C ALA A 133 21.85 1.11 -12.63
N LEU A 134 20.51 1.10 -12.61
CA LEU A 134 19.67 0.06 -13.20
C LEU A 134 19.10 0.47 -14.57
N ILE A 135 19.53 1.61 -15.12
CA ILE A 135 19.13 2.04 -16.46
C ILE A 135 19.73 1.07 -17.48
N HIS A 136 18.86 0.43 -18.26
CA HIS A 136 19.30 -0.48 -19.29
C HIS A 136 19.94 0.29 -20.46
N PRO A 137 21.16 -0.08 -20.90
CA PRO A 137 21.98 0.75 -21.79
C PRO A 137 21.39 0.92 -23.19
N GLN A 138 20.61 -0.03 -23.68
CA GLN A 138 20.03 0.04 -25.04
C GLN A 138 18.70 0.81 -25.09
N THR A 139 17.94 0.80 -24.00
CA THR A 139 16.60 1.41 -23.96
C THR A 139 16.59 2.75 -23.24
N GLY A 140 17.59 3.04 -22.39
CA GLY A 140 17.62 4.21 -21.54
C GLY A 140 16.54 4.19 -20.44
N ARG A 141 16.00 3.01 -20.11
CA ARG A 141 14.86 2.83 -19.19
C ARG A 141 15.17 1.81 -18.11
N ILE A 142 14.41 1.88 -17.02
CA ILE A 142 14.40 0.86 -15.97
C ILE A 142 13.31 -0.17 -16.30
N HIS A 143 13.66 -1.44 -16.18
CA HIS A 143 12.78 -2.57 -16.45
C HIS A 143 12.59 -3.38 -15.17
N THR A 144 11.43 -3.26 -14.54
CA THR A 144 11.08 -4.08 -13.37
C THR A 144 10.61 -5.47 -13.79
N SER A 145 10.64 -6.43 -12.87
CA SER A 145 9.97 -7.73 -13.01
C SER A 145 8.72 -7.78 -12.13
N PHE A 146 7.57 -8.11 -12.73
CA PHE A 146 6.30 -8.34 -12.05
C PHE A 146 6.17 -9.83 -11.67
N ASN A 147 6.34 -10.10 -10.38
CA ASN A 147 6.19 -11.43 -9.82
C ASN A 147 4.70 -11.72 -9.59
N GLN A 148 4.14 -12.59 -10.44
CA GLN A 148 2.71 -12.89 -10.46
C GLN A 148 2.28 -13.93 -9.40
N THR A 149 3.21 -14.74 -8.88
CA THR A 149 2.93 -15.93 -8.05
C THR A 149 3.45 -15.84 -6.60
N VAL A 150 3.86 -14.65 -6.13
CA VAL A 150 4.49 -14.47 -4.80
C VAL A 150 3.47 -14.16 -3.71
N ALA A 151 2.57 -13.21 -3.91
CA ALA A 151 1.66 -12.78 -2.85
C ALA A 151 0.51 -13.77 -2.65
N ALA A 152 0.30 -14.23 -1.41
CA ALA A 152 -0.78 -15.16 -1.06
C ALA A 152 -2.20 -14.61 -1.30
N THR A 153 -2.34 -13.29 -1.50
CA THR A 153 -3.61 -12.63 -1.83
C THR A 153 -3.83 -12.45 -3.33
N GLY A 154 -2.85 -12.81 -4.17
CA GLY A 154 -2.95 -12.66 -5.63
C GLY A 154 -2.50 -11.32 -6.19
N ARG A 155 -2.06 -10.38 -5.33
CA ARG A 155 -1.39 -9.15 -5.78
C ARG A 155 -0.10 -9.48 -6.54
N LEU A 156 0.24 -8.62 -7.50
CA LEU A 156 1.59 -8.60 -8.07
C LEU A 156 2.58 -8.05 -7.04
N SER A 157 3.83 -8.49 -7.10
CA SER A 157 4.96 -7.78 -6.49
C SER A 157 5.97 -7.40 -7.55
N SER A 158 6.74 -6.35 -7.32
CA SER A 158 7.75 -5.84 -8.25
C SER A 158 9.16 -6.01 -7.67
N SER A 159 10.12 -6.45 -8.50
CA SER A 159 11.54 -6.61 -8.16
C SER A 159 12.45 -6.10 -9.27
N ASP A 160 13.71 -5.88 -8.91
CA ASP A 160 14.82 -5.58 -9.84
C ASP A 160 14.56 -4.44 -10.85
N PRO A 161 14.14 -3.23 -10.41
CA PRO A 161 13.88 -2.80 -9.04
C PRO A 161 12.40 -2.86 -8.65
N ASN A 162 12.11 -2.76 -7.35
CA ASN A 162 10.73 -2.62 -6.87
C ASN A 162 10.19 -1.21 -7.15
N LEU A 163 9.30 -1.09 -8.13
CA LEU A 163 8.65 0.16 -8.52
C LEU A 163 7.26 0.35 -7.90
N GLN A 164 6.77 -0.61 -7.10
CA GLN A 164 5.48 -0.49 -6.41
C GLN A 164 5.59 0.24 -5.07
N ASN A 165 6.80 0.47 -4.57
CA ASN A 165 7.02 1.11 -3.28
C ASN A 165 7.69 2.50 -3.40
N ILE A 166 7.66 3.12 -4.58
CA ILE A 166 8.22 4.46 -4.79
C ILE A 166 7.52 5.47 -3.85
N PRO A 167 8.26 6.13 -2.92
CA PRO A 167 7.66 6.98 -1.90
C PRO A 167 6.88 8.17 -2.47
N VAL A 168 5.78 8.55 -1.81
CA VAL A 168 4.92 9.69 -2.22
C VAL A 168 4.45 10.58 -1.06
N ARG A 169 4.46 10.03 0.16
CA ARG A 169 3.85 10.67 1.33
C ARG A 169 4.65 11.86 1.85
N THR A 170 5.97 11.88 1.64
CA THR A 170 6.86 12.95 2.11
C THR A 170 7.26 13.85 0.94
N PRO A 171 7.59 15.13 1.19
CA PRO A 171 8.10 16.03 0.15
C PRO A 171 9.32 15.45 -0.59
N LEU A 172 10.24 14.81 0.14
CA LEU A 172 11.40 14.13 -0.46
C LEU A 172 11.00 12.91 -1.31
N GLY A 173 9.98 12.16 -0.89
CA GLY A 173 9.44 11.08 -1.72
C GLY A 173 8.86 11.59 -3.04
N ARG A 174 8.12 12.72 -3.00
CA ARG A 174 7.62 13.36 -4.22
C ARG A 174 8.76 13.80 -5.14
N LYS A 175 9.85 14.36 -4.60
CA LYS A 175 11.06 14.68 -5.39
C LYS A 175 11.66 13.46 -6.10
N VAL A 176 11.60 12.27 -5.50
CA VAL A 176 12.01 11.03 -6.18
C VAL A 176 11.08 10.72 -7.37
N ARG A 177 9.76 10.87 -7.21
CA ARG A 177 8.78 10.67 -8.29
C ARG A 177 8.91 11.67 -9.44
N GLU A 178 9.38 12.88 -9.19
CA GLU A 178 9.66 13.87 -10.25
C GLU A 178 10.71 13.38 -11.25
N GLY A 179 11.60 12.48 -10.83
CA GLY A 179 12.62 11.90 -11.70
C GLY A 179 12.10 10.80 -12.63
N PHE A 180 10.82 10.39 -12.54
CA PHE A 180 10.21 9.41 -13.44
C PHE A 180 9.44 10.13 -14.54
N LEU A 181 9.81 9.85 -15.80
CA LEU A 181 9.38 10.61 -16.96
C LEU A 181 8.63 9.75 -18.00
N PRO A 182 7.81 10.37 -18.86
CA PRO A 182 7.32 9.74 -20.09
C PRO A 182 8.46 9.32 -21.01
N SER A 183 8.19 8.38 -21.91
CA SER A 183 9.14 7.89 -22.91
C SER A 183 9.66 8.96 -23.85
N HIS A 184 8.77 9.85 -24.29
CA HIS A 184 9.01 10.89 -25.27
C HIS A 184 8.56 12.24 -24.74
N ASP A 185 9.13 13.32 -25.29
CA ASP A 185 8.86 14.68 -24.81
C ASP A 185 7.42 15.15 -25.11
N ASP A 186 6.81 14.58 -26.15
CA ASP A 186 5.40 14.81 -26.50
C ASP A 186 4.41 13.89 -25.74
N ASN A 187 4.93 13.02 -24.86
CA ASN A 187 4.11 12.15 -24.03
C ASN A 187 3.89 12.75 -22.64
N VAL A 188 2.85 12.24 -21.98
CA VAL A 188 2.55 12.46 -20.57
C VAL A 188 2.42 11.12 -19.87
N LEU A 189 2.65 11.12 -18.56
CA LEU A 189 2.21 10.03 -17.71
C LEU A 189 0.74 10.23 -17.37
N LEU A 190 -0.02 9.14 -17.37
CA LEU A 190 -1.40 9.09 -16.91
C LEU A 190 -1.48 8.06 -15.79
N ALA A 191 -1.92 8.49 -14.61
CA ALA A 191 -2.18 7.60 -13.48
C ALA A 191 -3.68 7.47 -13.26
N ALA A 192 -4.15 6.24 -13.06
CA ALA A 192 -5.54 5.93 -12.75
C ALA A 192 -5.59 5.02 -11.53
N ASP A 193 -6.24 5.48 -10.46
CA ASP A 193 -6.33 4.78 -9.18
C ASP A 193 -7.78 4.51 -8.78
N TYR A 194 -8.07 3.31 -8.26
CA TYR A 194 -9.40 3.06 -7.73
C TYR A 194 -9.61 3.79 -6.40
N SER A 195 -10.64 4.62 -6.35
CA SER A 195 -11.00 5.33 -5.13
C SER A 195 -11.63 4.37 -4.10
N GLN A 196 -10.86 4.02 -3.07
CA GLN A 196 -11.29 3.23 -1.91
C GLN A 196 -11.78 1.81 -2.27
N ILE A 197 -11.11 1.12 -3.19
CA ILE A 197 -11.61 -0.15 -3.74
C ILE A 197 -11.92 -1.22 -2.70
N GLU A 198 -11.07 -1.35 -1.68
CA GLU A 198 -11.24 -2.37 -0.63
C GLU A 198 -12.51 -2.11 0.21
N LEU A 199 -12.89 -0.84 0.44
CA LEU A 199 -14.13 -0.51 1.13
C LEU A 199 -15.36 -0.73 0.23
N ARG A 200 -15.24 -0.49 -1.08
CA ARG A 200 -16.32 -0.80 -2.04
C ARG A 200 -16.56 -2.31 -2.13
N ILE A 201 -15.49 -3.10 -2.15
CA ILE A 201 -15.58 -4.57 -2.09
C ILE A 201 -16.17 -5.01 -0.74
N LEU A 202 -15.78 -4.40 0.37
CA LEU A 202 -16.39 -4.68 1.68
C LEU A 202 -17.91 -4.43 1.64
N ALA A 203 -18.34 -3.26 1.15
CA ALA A 203 -19.76 -2.93 1.00
C ALA A 203 -20.50 -3.97 0.14
N HIS A 204 -19.86 -4.44 -0.93
CA HIS A 204 -20.41 -5.48 -1.79
C HIS A 204 -20.58 -6.83 -1.09
N VAL A 205 -19.51 -7.40 -0.51
CA VAL A 205 -19.54 -8.75 0.07
C VAL A 205 -20.37 -8.84 1.34
N THR A 206 -20.54 -7.71 2.03
CA THR A 206 -21.35 -7.59 3.27
C THR A 206 -22.80 -7.19 2.98
N GLY A 207 -23.04 -6.48 1.88
CA GLY A 207 -24.34 -5.87 1.59
C GLY A 207 -24.80 -4.88 2.66
N GLU A 208 -23.84 -4.23 3.35
CA GLU A 208 -24.09 -3.28 4.45
C GLU A 208 -24.78 -2.02 3.92
N PRO A 209 -26.09 -1.79 4.23
CA PRO A 209 -26.85 -0.70 3.63
C PRO A 209 -26.26 0.68 3.87
N ALA A 210 -25.64 0.91 5.03
CA ALA A 210 -25.00 2.18 5.34
C ALA A 210 -23.80 2.47 4.41
N LEU A 211 -22.97 1.45 4.12
CA LEU A 211 -21.84 1.60 3.21
C LEU A 211 -22.29 1.69 1.75
N THR A 212 -23.24 0.84 1.34
CA THR A 212 -23.80 0.87 -0.03
C THR A 212 -24.36 2.23 -0.38
N ARG A 213 -25.24 2.79 0.47
CA ARG A 213 -25.84 4.12 0.26
C ARG A 213 -24.81 5.24 0.21
N ALA A 214 -23.80 5.16 1.07
CA ALA A 214 -22.75 6.17 1.10
C ALA A 214 -21.94 6.16 -0.21
N PHE A 215 -21.63 4.99 -0.77
CA PHE A 215 -20.99 4.91 -2.08
C PHE A 215 -21.89 5.31 -3.25
N GLU A 216 -23.19 5.01 -3.21
CA GLU A 216 -24.17 5.46 -4.21
C GLU A 216 -24.28 6.99 -4.27
N LYS A 217 -24.10 7.66 -3.13
CA LYS A 217 -24.15 9.12 -2.99
C LYS A 217 -22.79 9.82 -3.08
N ASP A 218 -21.71 9.06 -3.32
CA ASP A 218 -20.31 9.54 -3.29
C ASP A 218 -19.97 10.29 -1.98
N GLU A 219 -20.53 9.83 -0.85
CA GLU A 219 -20.27 10.38 0.48
C GLU A 219 -18.86 9.98 1.00
N ASP A 220 -18.27 10.84 1.82
CA ASP A 220 -16.99 10.53 2.47
C ASP A 220 -17.17 9.47 3.57
N ILE A 221 -16.81 8.22 3.24
CA ILE A 221 -16.91 7.08 4.16
C ILE A 221 -16.13 7.30 5.45
N HIS A 222 -14.97 7.97 5.41
CA HIS A 222 -14.18 8.19 6.62
C HIS A 222 -14.86 9.20 7.55
N ALA A 223 -15.42 10.27 6.99
CA ALA A 223 -16.19 11.24 7.77
C ALA A 223 -17.51 10.64 8.29
N LEU A 224 -18.17 9.79 7.49
CA LEU A 224 -19.34 9.03 7.92
C LEU A 224 -19.01 8.09 9.08
N THR A 225 -17.94 7.32 8.98
CA THR A 225 -17.50 6.45 10.09
C THR A 225 -17.12 7.26 11.32
N ALA A 226 -16.42 8.39 11.15
CA ALA A 226 -16.09 9.28 12.26
C ALA A 226 -17.36 9.79 12.95
N SER A 227 -18.36 10.23 12.18
CA SER A 227 -19.66 10.65 12.71
C SER A 227 -20.30 9.59 13.60
N LYS A 228 -20.25 8.32 13.17
CA LYS A 228 -20.77 7.19 13.96
C LYS A 228 -19.95 6.91 15.22
N ILE A 229 -18.62 6.87 15.12
CA ILE A 229 -17.72 6.55 16.25
C ILE A 229 -17.73 7.65 17.31
N PHE A 230 -17.74 8.92 16.90
CA PHE A 230 -17.68 10.07 17.80
C PHE A 230 -19.04 10.63 18.20
N GLY A 231 -20.14 10.12 17.61
CA GLY A 231 -21.50 10.58 17.89
C GLY A 231 -21.75 12.04 17.49
N LYS A 232 -21.02 12.56 16.48
CA LYS A 232 -21.14 13.94 15.99
C LYS A 232 -21.72 13.96 14.57
N PRO A 233 -22.47 14.99 14.17
CA PRO A 233 -22.81 15.21 12.76
C PRO A 233 -21.57 15.26 11.84
N VAL A 234 -21.69 14.80 10.59
CA VAL A 234 -20.57 14.75 9.63
C VAL A 234 -19.91 16.11 9.42
N ASN A 235 -20.69 17.20 9.42
CA ASN A 235 -20.17 18.57 9.28
C ASN A 235 -19.44 19.11 10.52
N GLN A 236 -19.42 18.36 11.63
CA GLN A 236 -18.68 18.68 12.85
C GLN A 236 -17.48 17.74 13.07
N ILE A 237 -17.16 16.91 12.08
CA ILE A 237 -15.99 16.04 12.10
C ILE A 237 -14.77 16.86 11.64
N ASP A 238 -13.80 16.97 12.54
CA ASP A 238 -12.50 17.57 12.21
C ASP A 238 -11.58 16.60 11.46
N ALA A 239 -10.45 17.13 10.96
CA ALA A 239 -9.49 16.37 10.16
C ALA A 239 -8.85 15.21 10.94
N ASP A 240 -8.62 15.37 12.25
CA ASP A 240 -8.00 14.37 13.09
C ASP A 240 -8.97 13.21 13.36
N GLN A 241 -10.22 13.52 13.69
CA GLN A 241 -11.30 12.55 13.84
C GLN A 241 -11.51 11.74 12.55
N ARG A 242 -11.51 12.41 11.39
CA ARG A 242 -11.57 11.75 10.09
C ARG A 242 -10.36 10.84 9.84
N ALA A 243 -9.15 11.28 10.18
CA ALA A 243 -7.94 10.47 10.05
C ALA A 243 -7.92 9.24 10.98
N GLN A 244 -8.43 9.38 12.20
CA GLN A 244 -8.62 8.28 13.14
C GLN A 244 -9.64 7.27 12.58
N ALA A 245 -10.79 7.73 12.09
CA ALA A 245 -11.80 6.86 11.48
C ALA A 245 -11.29 6.17 10.20
N LYS A 246 -10.48 6.84 9.38
CA LYS A 246 -9.77 6.20 8.27
C LYS A 246 -8.91 5.01 8.74
N THR A 247 -8.14 5.21 9.81
CA THR A 247 -7.34 4.15 10.41
C THR A 247 -8.21 3.02 10.95
N VAL A 248 -9.36 3.32 11.55
CA VAL A 248 -10.33 2.32 12.00
C VAL A 248 -10.91 1.52 10.82
N ASN A 249 -11.35 2.17 9.74
CA ASN A 249 -11.89 1.51 8.54
C ASN A 249 -10.93 0.46 7.98
N PHE A 250 -9.68 0.88 7.72
CA PHE A 250 -8.66 -0.05 7.24
C PHE A 250 -8.29 -1.08 8.30
N GLY A 251 -8.21 -0.67 9.57
CA GLY A 251 -7.94 -1.57 10.69
C GLY A 251 -8.95 -2.71 10.75
N VAL A 252 -10.24 -2.42 10.66
CA VAL A 252 -11.29 -3.44 10.74
C VAL A 252 -11.30 -4.34 9.52
N ILE A 253 -11.10 -3.80 8.30
CA ILE A 253 -10.91 -4.63 7.07
C ILE A 253 -9.77 -5.64 7.25
N TYR A 254 -8.69 -5.24 7.92
CA TYR A 254 -7.53 -6.09 8.18
C TYR A 254 -7.61 -6.91 9.48
N GLY A 255 -8.78 -6.93 10.13
CA GLY A 255 -9.01 -7.64 11.40
C GLY A 255 -8.10 -7.15 12.54
N MET A 256 -7.69 -5.89 12.52
CA MET A 256 -6.77 -5.31 13.50
C MET A 256 -7.29 -5.46 14.94
N SER A 257 -6.42 -5.90 15.86
CA SER A 257 -6.76 -5.96 17.27
C SER A 257 -6.79 -4.56 17.91
N ALA A 258 -7.57 -4.40 18.98
CA ALA A 258 -7.59 -3.16 19.77
C ALA A 258 -6.18 -2.72 20.20
N ALA A 259 -5.29 -3.67 20.52
CA ALA A 259 -3.91 -3.37 20.89
C ALA A 259 -3.09 -2.77 19.74
N ARG A 260 -3.27 -3.27 18.50
CA ARG A 260 -2.60 -2.69 17.33
C ARG A 260 -3.19 -1.33 16.95
N LEU A 261 -4.51 -1.19 17.03
CA LEU A 261 -5.21 0.07 16.78
C LEU A 261 -4.79 1.16 17.79
N SER A 262 -4.70 0.80 19.08
CA SER A 262 -4.24 1.68 20.16
C SER A 262 -2.84 2.24 19.87
N ARG A 263 -1.88 1.39 19.48
CA ARG A 263 -0.52 1.83 19.11
C ARG A 263 -0.52 2.74 17.89
N GLN A 264 -1.28 2.38 16.85
CA GLN A 264 -1.30 3.15 15.61
C GLN A 264 -1.95 4.53 15.76
N LEU A 265 -2.93 4.65 16.67
CA LEU A 265 -3.62 5.91 16.95
C LEU A 265 -3.03 6.70 18.12
N GLY A 266 -2.12 6.11 18.90
CA GLY A 266 -1.60 6.74 20.13
C GLY A 266 -2.67 6.92 21.22
N ILE A 267 -3.69 6.07 21.26
CA ILE A 267 -4.81 6.14 22.22
C ILE A 267 -4.78 4.96 23.20
N SER A 268 -5.54 5.07 24.30
CA SER A 268 -5.64 3.97 25.27
C SER A 268 -6.27 2.71 24.66
N LEU A 269 -5.92 1.53 25.20
CA LEU A 269 -6.51 0.25 24.78
C LEU A 269 -8.04 0.24 24.93
N GLY A 270 -8.56 0.87 25.99
CA GLY A 270 -9.99 1.01 26.24
C GLY A 270 -10.70 1.81 25.14
N GLN A 271 -10.12 2.94 24.73
CA GLN A 271 -10.64 3.77 23.63
C GLN A 271 -10.59 3.03 22.30
N ALA A 272 -9.46 2.37 21.97
CA ALA A 272 -9.36 1.57 20.75
C ALA A 272 -10.41 0.44 20.72
N GLY A 273 -10.65 -0.21 21.86
CA GLY A 273 -11.71 -1.21 22.00
C GLY A 273 -13.11 -0.61 21.81
N ALA A 274 -13.36 0.60 22.31
CA ALA A 274 -14.62 1.31 22.08
C ALA A 274 -14.83 1.63 20.59
N PHE A 275 -13.83 2.16 19.89
CA PHE A 275 -13.92 2.48 18.46
C PHE A 275 -14.28 1.25 17.61
N ILE A 276 -13.69 0.09 17.90
CA ILE A 276 -14.02 -1.16 17.20
C ILE A 276 -15.48 -1.58 17.47
N ARG A 277 -15.95 -1.43 18.71
CA ARG A 277 -17.35 -1.74 19.05
C ARG A 277 -18.33 -0.81 18.34
N GLU A 278 -18.09 0.50 18.37
CA GLU A 278 -18.93 1.49 17.70
C GLU A 278 -18.94 1.29 16.18
N TYR A 279 -17.80 0.94 15.58
CA TYR A 279 -17.75 0.57 14.16
C TYR A 279 -18.68 -0.60 13.83
N PHE A 280 -18.61 -1.71 14.59
CA PHE A 280 -19.46 -2.86 14.33
C PHE A 280 -20.93 -2.65 14.74
N ALA A 281 -21.22 -1.68 15.62
CA ALA A 281 -22.58 -1.25 15.91
C ALA A 281 -23.15 -0.41 14.74
N ALA A 282 -22.32 0.42 14.11
CA ALA A 282 -22.67 1.20 12.94
C ALA A 282 -22.83 0.36 11.66
N TYR A 283 -22.07 -0.74 11.57
CA TYR A 283 -22.02 -1.63 10.41
C TYR A 283 -22.27 -3.10 10.81
N PRO A 284 -23.49 -3.45 11.24
CA PRO A 284 -23.80 -4.78 11.78
C PRO A 284 -23.57 -5.90 10.76
N LYS A 285 -23.82 -5.69 9.45
CA LYS A 285 -23.60 -6.74 8.45
C LYS A 285 -22.12 -7.01 8.22
N VAL A 286 -21.25 -6.03 8.44
CA VAL A 286 -19.80 -6.25 8.42
C VAL A 286 -19.38 -7.19 9.55
N ARG A 287 -19.98 -7.05 10.74
CA ARG A 287 -19.73 -7.95 11.88
C ARG A 287 -20.21 -9.37 11.59
N GLU A 288 -21.41 -9.51 11.04
CA GLU A 288 -22.00 -10.79 10.68
C GLU A 288 -21.16 -11.51 9.62
N TRP A 289 -20.79 -10.80 8.55
CA TRP A 289 -19.93 -11.32 7.50
C TRP A 289 -18.55 -11.74 8.04
N THR A 290 -17.94 -10.93 8.91
CA THR A 290 -16.64 -11.25 9.54
C THR A 290 -16.69 -12.58 10.30
N ARG A 291 -17.77 -12.81 11.06
CA ARG A 291 -17.96 -14.09 11.78
C ARG A 291 -18.18 -15.24 10.81
N ARG A 292 -19.05 -15.03 9.82
CA ARG A 292 -19.41 -16.04 8.83
C ARG A 292 -18.22 -16.49 8.01
N VAL A 293 -17.40 -15.57 7.49
CA VAL A 293 -16.24 -15.93 6.66
C VAL A 293 -15.19 -16.72 7.44
N VAL A 294 -14.99 -16.40 8.73
CA VAL A 294 -14.08 -17.18 9.59
C VAL A 294 -14.61 -18.58 9.84
N GLU A 295 -15.91 -18.73 10.10
CA GLU A 295 -16.53 -20.02 10.36
C GLU A 295 -16.55 -20.91 9.09
N GLU A 296 -16.95 -20.36 7.95
CA GLU A 296 -16.87 -21.04 6.66
C GLU A 296 -15.43 -21.49 6.34
N ALA A 297 -14.43 -20.63 6.64
CA ALA A 297 -13.03 -20.94 6.41
C ALA A 297 -12.51 -22.06 7.34
N ARG A 298 -12.99 -22.15 8.58
CA ARG A 298 -12.66 -23.26 9.50
C ARG A 298 -13.18 -24.58 9.00
N GLN A 299 -14.39 -24.59 8.44
CA GLN A 299 -15.03 -25.81 7.91
C GLN A 299 -14.37 -26.28 6.61
N ARG A 300 -14.05 -25.35 5.70
CA ARG A 300 -13.48 -25.66 4.38
C ARG A 300 -11.96 -25.73 4.35
N GLY A 301 -11.28 -25.10 5.31
CA GLY A 301 -9.82 -24.96 5.36
C GLY A 301 -9.24 -23.82 4.51
N TYR A 302 -10.08 -23.01 3.85
CA TYR A 302 -9.64 -21.90 3.00
C TYR A 302 -10.73 -20.82 2.83
N VAL A 303 -10.32 -19.65 2.34
CA VAL A 303 -11.21 -18.56 1.88
C VAL A 303 -11.07 -18.32 0.38
N THR A 304 -12.08 -17.69 -0.22
CA THR A 304 -12.10 -17.34 -1.66
C THR A 304 -12.34 -15.86 -1.92
N THR A 305 -11.80 -15.34 -3.01
CA THR A 305 -12.19 -14.03 -3.60
C THR A 305 -13.47 -14.17 -4.43
N LEU A 306 -14.02 -13.04 -4.91
CA LEU A 306 -15.17 -13.06 -5.84
C LEU A 306 -14.87 -13.79 -7.16
N SER A 307 -13.62 -13.73 -7.63
CA SER A 307 -13.17 -14.42 -8.84
C SER A 307 -12.74 -15.87 -8.59
N GLY A 308 -12.89 -16.37 -7.35
CA GLY A 308 -12.64 -17.77 -6.99
C GLY A 308 -11.21 -18.09 -6.53
N ARG A 309 -10.31 -17.11 -6.43
CA ARG A 309 -8.94 -17.32 -5.91
C ARG A 309 -8.99 -17.87 -4.50
N ARG A 310 -8.25 -18.94 -4.22
CA ARG A 310 -8.22 -19.61 -2.91
C ARG A 310 -6.99 -19.25 -2.09
N ARG A 311 -7.16 -19.13 -0.78
CA ARG A 311 -6.06 -19.12 0.21
C ARG A 311 -6.37 -20.09 1.34
N TYR A 312 -5.55 -21.12 1.46
CA TYR A 312 -5.64 -22.11 2.54
C TYR A 312 -5.12 -21.55 3.86
N LEU A 313 -5.80 -21.89 4.95
CA LEU A 313 -5.56 -21.34 6.29
C LEU A 313 -5.55 -22.46 7.34
N PRO A 314 -4.54 -23.35 7.33
CA PRO A 314 -4.47 -24.47 8.26
C PRO A 314 -4.42 -24.01 9.73
N ASP A 315 -3.88 -22.83 9.99
CA ASP A 315 -3.75 -22.27 11.34
C ASP A 315 -5.08 -21.86 11.98
N LEU A 316 -6.21 -21.90 11.26
CA LEU A 316 -7.53 -21.63 11.82
C LEU A 316 -7.92 -22.62 12.92
N THR A 317 -7.37 -23.83 12.90
CA THR A 317 -7.59 -24.88 13.93
C THR A 317 -6.42 -25.02 14.91
N SER A 318 -5.45 -24.10 14.86
CA SER A 318 -4.25 -24.16 15.70
C SER A 318 -4.57 -24.13 17.20
N LYS A 319 -3.82 -24.89 18.00
CA LYS A 319 -3.92 -24.81 19.47
C LYS A 319 -3.42 -23.47 20.02
N SER A 320 -2.56 -22.75 19.28
CA SER A 320 -2.05 -21.44 19.69
C SER A 320 -3.09 -20.34 19.42
N PRO A 321 -3.57 -19.62 20.45
CA PRO A 321 -4.50 -18.51 20.26
C PRO A 321 -3.95 -17.41 19.35
N GLN A 322 -2.64 -17.14 19.42
CA GLN A 322 -1.96 -16.15 18.59
C GLN A 322 -1.99 -16.54 17.10
N MET A 323 -1.71 -17.81 16.80
CA MET A 323 -1.72 -18.30 15.41
C MET A 323 -3.14 -18.31 14.85
N ARG A 324 -4.13 -18.78 15.62
CA ARG A 324 -5.54 -18.72 15.19
C ARG A 324 -5.99 -17.29 14.93
N ALA A 325 -5.73 -16.37 15.87
CA ALA A 325 -6.12 -14.97 15.70
C ALA A 325 -5.43 -14.32 14.49
N ASN A 326 -4.22 -14.75 14.11
CA ASN A 326 -3.60 -14.32 12.86
C ASN A 326 -4.30 -14.91 11.63
N ALA A 327 -4.64 -16.20 11.65
CA ALA A 327 -5.36 -16.88 10.57
C ALA A 327 -6.76 -16.30 10.35
N GLU A 328 -7.50 -15.95 11.41
CA GLU A 328 -8.81 -15.29 11.34
C GLU A 328 -8.70 -13.92 10.66
N ARG A 329 -7.69 -13.12 11.01
CA ARG A 329 -7.43 -11.83 10.34
C ARG A 329 -7.16 -12.01 8.85
N ILE A 330 -6.39 -13.04 8.51
CA ILE A 330 -6.11 -13.38 7.12
C ILE A 330 -7.39 -13.83 6.39
N ALA A 331 -8.25 -14.61 7.05
CA ALA A 331 -9.52 -15.08 6.49
C ALA A 331 -10.45 -13.92 6.12
N VAL A 332 -10.49 -12.87 6.95
CA VAL A 332 -11.29 -11.65 6.71
C VAL A 332 -10.67 -10.78 5.63
N ASN A 333 -9.34 -10.57 5.67
CA ASN A 333 -8.66 -9.69 4.73
C ASN A 333 -8.61 -10.25 3.30
N THR A 334 -8.35 -11.55 3.16
CA THR A 334 -8.03 -12.14 1.85
C THR A 334 -9.15 -11.99 0.82
N PRO A 335 -10.44 -12.24 1.13
CA PRO A 335 -11.54 -12.02 0.19
C PRO A 335 -11.61 -10.58 -0.31
N ILE A 336 -11.26 -9.59 0.52
CA ILE A 336 -11.32 -8.17 0.16
C ILE A 336 -10.12 -7.81 -0.71
N GLN A 337 -8.91 -8.00 -0.17
CA GLN A 337 -7.67 -7.63 -0.84
C GLN A 337 -7.42 -8.44 -2.12
N GLY A 338 -7.76 -9.73 -2.11
CA GLY A 338 -7.60 -10.57 -3.27
C GLY A 338 -8.61 -10.26 -4.36
N THR A 339 -9.85 -9.89 -4.01
CA THR A 339 -10.82 -9.41 -5.00
C THR A 339 -10.36 -8.10 -5.64
N ALA A 340 -9.75 -7.19 -4.89
CA ALA A 340 -9.16 -5.97 -5.45
C ALA A 340 -8.02 -6.31 -6.44
N ALA A 341 -7.18 -7.29 -6.08
CA ALA A 341 -6.12 -7.78 -6.96
C ALA A 341 -6.68 -8.47 -8.22
N ASP A 342 -7.75 -9.24 -8.11
CA ASP A 342 -8.39 -9.87 -9.26
C ASP A 342 -9.02 -8.81 -10.17
N MET A 343 -9.65 -7.79 -9.60
CA MET A 343 -10.30 -6.71 -10.35
C MET A 343 -9.30 -5.89 -11.17
N ILE A 344 -8.18 -5.45 -10.56
CA ILE A 344 -7.16 -4.70 -11.31
C ILE A 344 -6.54 -5.55 -12.42
N LYS A 345 -6.36 -6.86 -12.21
CA LYS A 345 -5.88 -7.78 -13.25
C LYS A 345 -6.86 -7.91 -14.42
N VAL A 346 -8.15 -8.04 -14.14
CA VAL A 346 -9.19 -8.05 -15.19
C VAL A 346 -9.23 -6.72 -15.92
N ALA A 347 -9.11 -5.59 -15.21
CA ALA A 347 -9.02 -4.26 -15.83
C ALA A 347 -7.81 -4.19 -16.78
N MET A 348 -6.65 -4.68 -16.36
CA MET A 348 -5.44 -4.68 -17.20
C MET A 348 -5.63 -5.45 -18.51
N LEU A 349 -6.28 -6.61 -18.45
CA LEU A 349 -6.57 -7.43 -19.64
C LEU A 349 -7.49 -6.71 -20.62
N ARG A 350 -8.60 -6.16 -20.12
CA ARG A 350 -9.56 -5.42 -20.96
C ARG A 350 -8.94 -4.16 -21.54
N LEU A 351 -8.11 -3.46 -20.78
CA LEU A 351 -7.40 -2.28 -21.23
C LEU A 351 -6.40 -2.58 -22.33
N ASP A 352 -5.61 -3.65 -22.20
CA ASP A 352 -4.67 -4.05 -23.25
C ASP A 352 -5.39 -4.37 -24.55
N GLU A 353 -6.52 -5.08 -24.48
CA GLU A 353 -7.38 -5.38 -25.64
C GLU A 353 -8.00 -4.11 -26.24
N ARG A 354 -8.66 -3.29 -25.41
CA ARG A 354 -9.41 -2.11 -25.86
C ARG A 354 -8.52 -1.02 -26.44
N LEU A 355 -7.38 -0.74 -25.81
CA LEU A 355 -6.40 0.23 -26.31
C LEU A 355 -5.79 -0.23 -27.64
N THR A 356 -5.49 -1.54 -27.77
CA THR A 356 -5.00 -2.12 -29.03
C THR A 356 -6.04 -1.99 -30.14
N ALA A 357 -7.29 -2.34 -29.87
CA ALA A 357 -8.39 -2.26 -30.84
C ALA A 357 -8.69 -0.81 -31.26
N ALA A 358 -8.49 0.16 -30.37
CA ALA A 358 -8.62 1.58 -30.66
C ALA A 358 -7.42 2.17 -31.44
N GLY A 359 -6.36 1.39 -31.68
CA GLY A 359 -5.13 1.87 -32.29
C GLY A 359 -4.39 2.91 -31.44
N SER A 360 -4.64 2.94 -30.12
CA SER A 360 -4.01 3.91 -29.22
C SER A 360 -2.53 3.64 -29.08
N ARG A 361 -1.74 4.71 -28.98
CA ARG A 361 -0.31 4.63 -28.67
C ARG A 361 -0.03 4.61 -27.17
N ALA A 362 -1.06 4.64 -26.33
CA ALA A 362 -0.92 4.54 -24.88
C ALA A 362 -0.28 3.21 -24.48
N MET A 363 0.72 3.30 -23.61
CA MET A 363 1.45 2.15 -23.10
C MET A 363 1.19 2.01 -21.60
N MET A 364 0.53 0.94 -21.18
CA MET A 364 0.54 0.55 -19.76
C MET A 364 1.97 0.18 -19.37
N ILE A 365 2.50 0.82 -18.33
CA ILE A 365 3.92 0.69 -17.92
C ILE A 365 4.09 0.18 -16.50
N LEU A 366 3.20 0.54 -15.56
CA LEU A 366 3.27 0.07 -14.18
C LEU A 366 1.89 -0.25 -13.61
N GLN A 367 1.86 -1.22 -12.70
CA GLN A 367 0.74 -1.47 -11.81
C GLN A 367 1.25 -1.34 -10.37
N VAL A 368 0.61 -0.48 -9.58
CA VAL A 368 0.95 -0.18 -8.19
C VAL A 368 -0.28 -0.36 -7.32
N HIS A 369 -0.48 -1.59 -6.82
CA HIS A 369 -1.64 -1.95 -6.00
C HIS A 369 -2.98 -1.78 -6.74
N ASP A 370 -3.69 -0.68 -6.52
CA ASP A 370 -4.96 -0.31 -7.15
C ASP A 370 -4.80 0.76 -8.25
N GLU A 371 -3.56 1.18 -8.50
CA GLU A 371 -3.19 2.19 -9.49
C GLU A 371 -2.57 1.56 -10.76
N LEU A 372 -2.92 2.09 -11.93
CA LEU A 372 -2.27 1.82 -13.22
C LEU A 372 -1.62 3.10 -13.76
N ILE A 373 -0.38 2.97 -14.24
CA ILE A 373 0.36 4.06 -14.87
C ILE A 373 0.53 3.77 -16.35
N PHE A 374 0.24 4.79 -17.16
CA PHE A 374 0.38 4.77 -18.61
C PHE A 374 1.35 5.86 -19.06
N ASP A 375 2.03 5.58 -20.15
CA ASP A 375 2.85 6.50 -20.94
C ASP A 375 2.12 6.71 -22.27
N THR A 376 1.58 7.90 -22.50
CA THR A 376 0.67 8.18 -23.62
C THR A 376 0.99 9.51 -24.28
N PRO A 377 0.85 9.65 -25.61
CA PRO A 377 0.95 10.96 -26.26
C PRO A 377 0.01 11.98 -25.63
N ALA A 378 0.49 13.21 -25.41
CA ALA A 378 -0.32 14.26 -24.78
C ALA A 378 -1.64 14.50 -25.53
N ALA A 379 -1.62 14.40 -26.86
CA ALA A 379 -2.80 14.54 -27.71
C ALA A 379 -3.84 13.40 -27.54
N GLU A 380 -3.44 12.24 -27.03
CA GLU A 380 -4.31 11.07 -26.81
C GLU A 380 -4.72 10.92 -25.33
N ALA A 381 -4.22 11.76 -24.44
CA ALA A 381 -4.33 11.56 -22.99
C ALA A 381 -5.79 11.55 -22.50
N GLU A 382 -6.64 12.44 -23.01
CA GLU A 382 -8.05 12.51 -22.62
C GLU A 382 -8.85 11.28 -23.11
N ALA A 383 -8.66 10.88 -24.37
CA ALA A 383 -9.30 9.68 -24.92
C ALA A 383 -8.81 8.41 -24.20
N THR A 384 -7.52 8.35 -23.88
CA THR A 384 -6.93 7.28 -23.07
C THR A 384 -7.58 7.25 -21.68
N ALA A 385 -7.71 8.39 -21.02
CA ALA A 385 -8.33 8.50 -19.69
C ALA A 385 -9.78 7.98 -19.69
N GLN A 386 -10.57 8.31 -20.71
CA GLN A 386 -11.96 7.84 -20.82
C GLN A 386 -12.01 6.31 -20.91
N ILE A 387 -11.23 5.70 -21.81
CA ILE A 387 -11.13 4.23 -21.93
C ILE A 387 -10.67 3.61 -20.60
N VAL A 388 -9.66 4.20 -19.95
CA VAL A 388 -9.13 3.72 -18.67
C VAL A 388 -10.19 3.71 -17.58
N VAL A 389 -10.93 4.81 -17.42
CA VAL A 389 -12.00 4.92 -16.42
C VAL A 389 -13.11 3.92 -16.70
N GLU A 390 -13.54 3.77 -17.96
CA GLU A 390 -14.62 2.86 -18.34
C GLU A 390 -14.26 1.40 -18.02
N GLU A 391 -13.12 0.91 -18.51
CA GLU A 391 -12.73 -0.49 -18.33
C GLU A 391 -12.42 -0.82 -16.86
N MET A 392 -11.75 0.08 -16.13
CA MET A 392 -11.52 -0.11 -14.70
C MET A 392 -12.84 -0.18 -13.93
N ARG A 393 -13.83 0.68 -14.23
CA ARG A 393 -15.13 0.64 -13.54
C ARG A 393 -15.95 -0.60 -13.87
N GLN A 394 -15.72 -1.23 -15.02
CA GLN A 394 -16.49 -2.39 -15.47
C GLN A 394 -15.78 -3.73 -15.22
N ALA A 395 -14.51 -3.71 -14.78
CA ALA A 395 -13.66 -4.88 -14.67
C ALA A 395 -14.29 -6.04 -13.89
N LEU A 396 -14.94 -5.74 -12.75
CA LEU A 396 -15.71 -6.72 -11.99
C LEU A 396 -17.01 -6.08 -11.49
N PRO A 397 -18.19 -6.66 -11.77
CA PRO A 397 -19.46 -6.06 -11.38
C PRO A 397 -19.63 -6.13 -9.86
N LEU A 398 -19.76 -4.95 -9.23
CA LEU A 398 -20.18 -4.80 -7.84
C LEU A 398 -21.58 -4.19 -7.77
N ASN A 399 -22.24 -4.34 -6.63
CA ASN A 399 -23.53 -3.69 -6.31
C ASN A 399 -23.35 -2.27 -5.75
N VAL A 400 -22.13 -1.74 -5.80
CA VAL A 400 -21.79 -0.36 -5.46
C VAL A 400 -21.03 0.25 -6.64
N PRO A 401 -21.22 1.54 -6.95
CA PRO A 401 -20.49 2.16 -8.05
C PRO A 401 -18.99 2.09 -7.79
N LEU A 402 -18.18 1.85 -8.83
CA LEU A 402 -16.74 2.02 -8.77
C LEU A 402 -16.39 3.44 -9.22
N LYS A 403 -15.38 4.04 -8.56
CA LYS A 403 -14.82 5.36 -8.89
C LYS A 403 -13.34 5.19 -9.16
N VAL A 404 -12.87 5.85 -10.22
CA VAL A 404 -11.47 5.86 -10.64
C VAL A 404 -11.06 7.31 -10.77
N ASP A 405 -10.03 7.69 -10.03
CA ASP A 405 -9.47 9.03 -10.06
C ASP A 405 -8.31 9.01 -11.08
N VAL A 406 -8.35 9.93 -12.07
CA VAL A 406 -7.35 10.00 -13.14
C VAL A 406 -6.65 11.35 -13.12
N LYS A 407 -5.33 11.31 -13.32
CA LYS A 407 -4.48 12.48 -13.44
C LYS A 407 -3.42 12.28 -14.51
N THR A 408 -3.00 13.38 -15.12
CA THR A 408 -1.94 13.41 -16.13
C THR A 408 -0.85 14.38 -15.71
N GLY A 409 0.39 14.07 -16.08
CA GLY A 409 1.55 14.85 -15.67
C GLY A 409 2.77 14.62 -16.55
N ARG A 410 3.72 15.56 -16.52
CA ARG A 410 5.02 15.45 -17.21
C ARG A 410 6.00 14.55 -16.47
N ASN A 411 5.69 14.20 -15.23
CA ASN A 411 6.42 13.25 -14.40
C ASN A 411 5.45 12.59 -13.42
N TRP A 412 5.90 11.56 -12.73
CA TRP A 412 5.03 10.79 -11.84
C TRP A 412 4.61 11.53 -10.56
N ALA A 413 5.27 12.63 -10.21
CA ALA A 413 4.86 13.44 -9.05
C ALA A 413 3.69 14.38 -9.36
N GLU A 414 3.49 14.75 -10.62
CA GLU A 414 2.36 15.56 -11.10
C GLU A 414 1.07 14.74 -11.24
N CYS A 415 1.20 13.42 -11.35
CA CYS A 415 0.10 12.47 -11.42
C CYS A 415 -0.56 12.18 -10.07
#